data_AF-A0A937Q0Q1-F1
#
_entry.id   AF-A0A937Q0Q1-F1
#
_cell.length_a   1.000
_cell.length_b   1.000
_cell.length_c   1.000
_cell.angle_alpha   90.00
_cell.angle_beta   90.00
_cell.angle_gamma   90.00
#
_symmetry.space_group_name_H-M   'P 1'
#
loop_
_entity.id
_entity.type
_entity.pdbx_description
1 polymer ?
#
loop_
_entity_poly.entity_id
_entity_poly.type
_entity_poly.pdbx_seq_one_letter_code
_entity_poly.pdbx_strand_id
1 'polypeptide(L)'
;MEGVHRRSKTMSILSVNLKHLYQRRGLWLVYAILAVAIFWVFVTPLVRSPEAAKGQYVGPVVVAFLVGLLATLLQIEVLSKPFSYCLPGHRWVLRKYVFGVAVPVSILCSMLFLAYPGLNSWALLVVLCSAFFAQFTFYLAGAVLAESIRGAVVVIGLLPPAVLIAEGFFDLHILLERIIIGGGHLVISVGILSSIAAWLWLGRAGLARKHCSVPWIGFMDIFNKEKLMRYQNARLGTKRGRFRKHPRPWVEKWFLERMERYDYRGPGRFFWGALYCTSALVVSRWQNILLFLPVFAIMFGYVGQAAVFSLIMLPAMLVMGRQPPVYSTMLISGGRRRRYTTTLWLAVTDASLLCMGTLVISGLSILLARFMPAFVLEGKTFSFRPIDPLVAIVPLLFLPFASTMQLVFHRMPFLLFGALMLPVYVAVFLAFGLRERVEHLVNPLSVVSLLVVSWGVFQLVLRRICFKWCLVGKRGAH
;
A
#
# COMPACT_ATOMS: atom_id res chain seq x y z
N MET A 1 46.64 12.44 -41.06
CA MET A 1 45.86 12.92 -39.89
C MET A 1 44.38 12.86 -40.26
N GLU A 2 43.78 11.68 -40.23
CA GLU A 2 42.33 11.51 -40.40
C GLU A 2 41.65 11.69 -39.04
N GLY A 3 41.05 12.86 -38.86
CA GLY A 3 40.30 13.22 -37.67
C GLY A 3 39.00 12.40 -37.62
N VAL A 4 39.04 11.30 -36.87
CA VAL A 4 37.85 10.52 -36.49
C VAL A 4 36.94 11.46 -35.69
N HIS A 5 36.00 12.09 -36.37
CA HIS A 5 34.83 12.72 -35.80
C HIS A 5 33.99 11.62 -35.14
N ARG A 6 34.40 11.21 -33.93
CA ARG A 6 33.50 10.55 -32.97
C ARG A 6 32.39 11.56 -32.72
N ARG A 7 31.32 11.48 -33.53
CA ARG A 7 30.02 12.02 -33.18
C ARG A 7 29.73 11.46 -31.80
N SER A 8 29.98 12.27 -30.77
CA SER A 8 29.54 12.02 -29.42
C SER A 8 28.05 11.72 -29.56
N LYS A 9 27.71 10.44 -29.45
CA LYS A 9 26.34 9.96 -29.55
C LYS A 9 25.68 10.55 -28.31
N THR A 10 25.11 11.74 -28.45
CA THR A 10 24.45 12.47 -27.37
C THR A 10 23.42 11.51 -26.81
N MET A 11 23.65 11.03 -25.59
CA MET A 11 22.73 10.11 -24.96
C MET A 11 21.38 10.79 -24.92
N SER A 12 20.41 10.24 -25.65
CA SER A 12 19.07 10.82 -25.68
C SER A 12 18.51 10.83 -24.26
N ILE A 13 17.70 11.82 -23.91
CA ILE A 13 17.05 11.91 -22.60
C ILE A 13 16.30 10.61 -22.27
N LEU A 14 15.74 9.95 -23.30
CA LEU A 14 15.10 8.66 -23.20
C LEU A 14 16.06 7.57 -22.69
N SER A 15 17.27 7.48 -23.23
CA SER A 15 18.29 6.50 -22.79
C SER A 15 18.70 6.67 -21.33
N VAL A 16 18.84 7.91 -20.86
CA VAL A 16 19.18 8.20 -19.45
C VAL A 16 18.02 7.81 -18.54
N ASN A 17 16.79 8.13 -18.95
CA ASN A 17 15.58 7.76 -18.21
C ASN A 17 15.38 6.23 -18.18
N LEU A 18 15.60 5.54 -19.30
CA LEU A 18 15.54 4.07 -19.38
C LEU A 18 16.63 3.42 -18.52
N LYS A 19 17.85 3.95 -18.52
CA LYS A 19 18.93 3.46 -17.66
C LYS A 19 18.56 3.62 -16.18
N HIS A 20 17.98 4.77 -15.81
CA HIS A 20 17.53 5.01 -14.45
C HIS A 20 16.34 4.12 -14.05
N LEU A 21 15.43 3.82 -14.98
CA LEU A 21 14.32 2.89 -14.78
C LEU A 21 14.84 1.45 -14.60
N TYR A 22 15.79 1.03 -15.45
CA TYR A 22 16.41 -0.29 -15.41
C TYR A 22 17.20 -0.52 -14.11
N GLN A 23 17.94 0.50 -13.64
CA GLN A 23 18.72 0.44 -12.41
C GLN A 23 17.84 0.27 -11.15
N ARG A 24 16.56 0.58 -11.23
CA ARG A 24 15.61 0.44 -10.12
C ARG A 24 15.00 -0.94 -10.10
N ARG A 25 15.76 -1.92 -9.63
CA ARG A 25 15.30 -3.31 -9.41
C ARG A 25 13.98 -3.39 -8.62
N GLY A 26 13.75 -2.43 -7.71
CA GLY A 26 12.50 -2.28 -6.97
C GLY A 26 11.25 -1.99 -7.80
N LEU A 27 11.36 -1.48 -9.03
CA LEU A 27 10.19 -1.28 -9.89
C LEU A 27 9.76 -2.57 -10.60
N TRP A 28 10.67 -3.54 -10.74
CA TRP A 28 10.39 -4.76 -11.51
C TRP A 28 9.30 -5.64 -10.91
N LEU A 29 9.25 -5.79 -9.59
CA LEU A 29 8.17 -6.55 -8.93
C LEU A 29 6.88 -5.73 -8.90
N VAL A 30 6.94 -4.40 -8.86
CA VAL A 30 5.72 -3.59 -9.02
C VAL A 30 5.15 -3.84 -10.41
N TYR A 31 6.00 -3.88 -11.44
CA TYR A 31 5.59 -4.27 -12.79
C TYR A 31 5.11 -5.72 -12.85
N ALA A 32 5.74 -6.65 -12.13
CA ALA A 32 5.28 -8.04 -12.09
C ALA A 32 3.92 -8.17 -11.39
N ILE A 33 3.71 -7.53 -10.24
CA ILE A 33 2.41 -7.49 -9.54
C ILE A 33 1.36 -6.85 -10.44
N LEU A 34 1.68 -5.73 -11.08
CA LEU A 34 0.77 -5.05 -11.99
C LEU A 34 0.45 -5.91 -13.21
N ALA A 35 1.42 -6.62 -13.77
CA ALA A 35 1.22 -7.54 -14.89
C ALA A 35 0.32 -8.72 -14.51
N VAL A 36 0.53 -9.31 -13.33
CA VAL A 36 -0.35 -10.36 -12.79
C VAL A 36 -1.76 -9.82 -12.55
N ALA A 37 -1.90 -8.62 -11.99
CA ALA A 37 -3.18 -7.98 -11.77
C ALA A 37 -3.91 -7.66 -13.08
N ILE A 38 -3.19 -7.14 -14.08
CA ILE A 38 -3.70 -6.93 -15.44
C ILE A 38 -4.17 -8.26 -16.03
N PHE A 39 -3.30 -9.27 -16.06
CA PHE A 39 -3.64 -10.59 -16.58
C PHE A 39 -4.91 -11.15 -15.93
N TRP A 40 -5.00 -11.06 -14.60
CA TRP A 40 -6.18 -11.49 -13.85
C TRP A 40 -7.47 -10.77 -14.26
N VAL A 41 -7.40 -9.44 -14.34
CA VAL A 41 -8.52 -8.59 -14.75
C VAL A 41 -9.00 -8.91 -16.16
N PHE A 42 -8.11 -9.32 -17.06
CA PHE A 42 -8.48 -9.74 -18.42
C PHE A 42 -9.01 -11.16 -18.49
N VAL A 43 -8.46 -12.09 -17.72
CA VAL A 43 -8.85 -13.51 -17.77
C VAL A 43 -10.19 -13.76 -17.09
N THR A 44 -10.48 -13.05 -15.98
CA THR A 44 -11.69 -13.32 -15.19
C THR A 44 -12.99 -13.17 -15.99
N PRO A 45 -13.20 -12.10 -16.79
CA PRO A 45 -14.40 -11.94 -17.62
C PRO A 45 -14.45 -12.93 -18.80
N LEU A 46 -13.30 -13.39 -19.30
CA LEU A 46 -13.23 -14.31 -20.44
C LEU A 46 -13.53 -15.77 -20.06
N VAL A 47 -13.23 -16.16 -18.83
CA VAL A 47 -13.41 -17.54 -18.35
C VAL A 47 -14.79 -17.77 -17.73
N ARG A 48 -15.41 -16.73 -17.18
CA ARG A 48 -16.74 -16.84 -16.56
C ARG A 48 -17.84 -16.76 -17.61
N SER A 49 -18.98 -17.42 -17.34
CA SER A 49 -20.14 -17.34 -18.21
C SER A 49 -20.60 -15.88 -18.39
N PRO A 50 -21.12 -15.50 -19.56
CA PRO A 50 -21.48 -14.11 -19.88
C PRO A 50 -22.47 -13.49 -18.88
N GLU A 51 -23.33 -14.30 -18.26
CA GLU A 51 -24.24 -13.83 -17.21
C GLU A 51 -23.51 -13.51 -15.89
N ALA A 52 -22.47 -14.28 -15.56
CA ALA A 52 -21.61 -14.06 -14.40
C ALA A 52 -20.58 -12.95 -14.61
N ALA A 53 -20.42 -12.45 -15.84
CA ALA A 53 -19.46 -11.41 -16.21
C ALA A 53 -19.95 -9.97 -15.95
N LYS A 54 -21.22 -9.78 -15.54
CA LYS A 54 -21.77 -8.45 -15.24
C LYS A 54 -20.90 -7.70 -14.21
N GLY A 55 -20.45 -6.51 -14.59
CA GLY A 55 -19.61 -5.62 -13.81
C GLY A 55 -18.11 -5.99 -13.79
N GLN A 56 -17.69 -7.13 -14.36
CA GLN A 56 -16.29 -7.53 -14.37
C GLN A 56 -15.44 -6.73 -15.38
N TYR A 57 -16.08 -6.05 -16.33
CA TYR A 57 -15.42 -5.20 -17.33
C TYR A 57 -14.91 -3.85 -16.77
N VAL A 58 -15.16 -3.55 -15.48
CA VAL A 58 -14.67 -2.33 -14.81
C VAL A 58 -13.27 -2.48 -14.24
N GLY A 59 -12.79 -3.71 -14.00
CA GLY A 59 -11.43 -3.97 -13.51
C GLY A 59 -10.33 -3.18 -14.26
N PRO A 60 -10.34 -3.10 -15.60
CA PRO A 60 -9.33 -2.34 -16.35
C PRO A 60 -9.35 -0.83 -16.06
N VAL A 61 -10.51 -0.26 -15.70
CA VAL A 61 -10.63 1.17 -15.35
C VAL A 61 -9.89 1.46 -14.04
N VAL A 62 -10.04 0.60 -13.04
CA VAL A 62 -9.31 0.69 -11.76
C VAL A 62 -7.81 0.52 -11.98
N VAL A 63 -7.43 -0.43 -12.85
CA VAL A 63 -6.03 -0.63 -13.23
C VAL A 63 -5.47 0.61 -13.93
N ALA A 64 -6.21 1.21 -14.87
CA ALA A 64 -5.79 2.43 -15.57
C ALA A 64 -5.51 3.58 -14.60
N PHE A 65 -6.36 3.77 -13.59
CA PHE A 65 -6.11 4.73 -12.51
C PHE A 65 -4.78 4.46 -11.77
N LEU A 66 -4.53 3.21 -11.38
CA LEU A 66 -3.29 2.81 -10.70
C LEU A 66 -2.05 3.03 -11.59
N VAL A 67 -2.14 2.71 -12.88
CA VAL A 67 -1.06 2.94 -13.84
C VAL A 67 -0.78 4.43 -13.98
N GLY A 68 -1.81 5.27 -14.09
CA GLY A 68 -1.65 6.73 -14.21
C GLY A 68 -1.02 7.37 -12.97
N LEU A 69 -1.40 6.88 -11.79
CA LEU A 69 -0.81 7.30 -10.53
C LEU A 69 0.67 6.88 -10.45
N LEU A 70 1.01 5.63 -10.77
CA LEU A 70 2.39 5.13 -10.80
C LEU A 70 3.27 5.84 -11.83
N ALA A 71 2.78 6.02 -13.06
CA ALA A 71 3.49 6.69 -14.14
C ALA A 71 3.86 8.12 -13.76
N THR A 72 2.94 8.85 -13.13
CA THR A 72 3.19 10.22 -12.68
C THR A 72 4.12 10.26 -11.46
N LEU A 73 3.99 9.36 -10.49
CA LEU A 73 4.93 9.26 -9.37
C LEU A 73 6.38 9.04 -9.82
N LEU A 74 6.58 8.22 -10.86
CA LEU A 74 7.90 8.00 -11.46
C LEU A 74 8.47 9.29 -12.07
N GLN A 75 7.62 10.06 -12.75
CA GLN A 75 8.04 11.33 -13.34
C GLN A 75 8.30 12.42 -12.29
N ILE A 76 7.47 12.51 -11.24
CA ILE A 76 7.72 13.42 -10.10
C ILE A 76 9.07 13.15 -9.48
N GLU A 77 9.44 11.87 -9.34
CA GLU A 77 10.75 11.50 -8.81
C GLU A 77 11.90 11.95 -9.72
N VAL A 78 11.76 11.87 -11.04
CA VAL A 78 12.72 12.43 -11.99
C VAL A 78 12.79 13.96 -11.86
N LEU A 79 11.63 14.63 -11.82
CA LEU A 79 11.49 16.08 -11.66
C LEU A 79 11.98 16.59 -10.30
N SER A 80 12.05 15.75 -9.27
CA SER A 80 12.58 16.17 -7.96
C SER A 80 14.09 16.43 -7.99
N LYS A 81 14.79 15.96 -9.03
CA LYS A 81 16.24 16.08 -9.15
C LYS A 81 16.63 17.40 -9.83
N PRO A 82 17.54 18.19 -9.26
CA PRO A 82 17.91 19.50 -9.83
C PRO A 82 18.46 19.38 -11.26
N PHE A 83 19.23 18.32 -11.54
CA PHE A 83 19.80 18.07 -12.87
C PHE A 83 18.76 17.87 -13.98
N SER A 84 17.51 17.47 -13.67
CA SER A 84 16.49 17.30 -14.72
C SER A 84 16.09 18.62 -15.36
N TYR A 85 16.27 19.76 -14.68
CA TYR A 85 15.92 21.10 -15.21
C TYR A 85 16.95 21.64 -16.19
N CYS A 86 18.18 21.13 -16.14
CA CYS A 86 19.23 21.47 -17.10
C CYS A 86 18.99 20.82 -18.47
N LEU A 87 18.08 19.84 -18.56
CA LEU A 87 17.78 19.15 -19.81
C LEU A 87 16.85 19.99 -20.71
N PRO A 88 17.13 20.07 -22.03
CA PRO A 88 16.28 20.78 -22.96
C PRO A 88 14.89 20.13 -23.02
N GLY A 89 13.86 20.96 -23.00
CA GLY A 89 12.47 20.49 -23.09
C GLY A 89 11.90 19.83 -21.84
N HIS A 90 12.59 19.86 -20.68
CA HIS A 90 12.14 19.21 -19.43
C HIS A 90 10.69 19.53 -19.04
N ARG A 91 10.23 20.77 -19.31
CA ARG A 91 8.87 21.23 -19.01
C ARG A 91 7.78 20.40 -19.69
N TRP A 92 8.06 19.88 -20.88
CA TRP A 92 7.08 19.14 -21.68
C TRP A 92 7.19 17.62 -21.50
N VAL A 93 8.25 17.13 -20.84
CA VAL A 93 8.53 15.69 -20.70
C VAL A 93 7.44 14.99 -19.90
N LEU A 94 7.01 15.57 -18.77
CA LEU A 94 5.95 15.00 -17.93
C LEU A 94 4.68 14.76 -18.74
N ARG A 95 4.21 15.80 -19.43
CA ARG A 95 3.00 15.73 -20.24
C ARG A 95 3.11 14.70 -21.37
N LYS A 96 4.20 14.71 -22.14
CA LYS A 96 4.42 13.75 -23.23
C LYS A 96 4.51 12.31 -22.71
N TYR A 97 5.15 12.10 -21.56
CA TYR A 97 5.26 10.77 -20.95
C TYR A 97 3.90 10.26 -20.44
N VAL A 98 3.17 11.08 -19.68
CA VAL A 98 1.87 10.71 -19.10
C VAL A 98 0.90 10.33 -20.22
N PHE A 99 0.78 11.15 -21.28
CA PHE A 99 -0.07 10.83 -22.44
C PHE A 99 0.46 9.67 -23.29
N GLY A 100 1.78 9.58 -23.46
CA GLY A 100 2.41 8.49 -24.21
C GLY A 100 2.20 7.11 -23.59
N VAL A 101 2.03 7.03 -22.27
CA VAL A 101 1.66 5.79 -21.57
C VAL A 101 0.13 5.61 -21.52
N ALA A 102 -0.63 6.70 -21.35
CA ALA A 102 -2.10 6.65 -21.27
C ALA A 102 -2.75 6.02 -22.50
N VAL A 103 -2.33 6.42 -23.69
CA VAL A 103 -2.90 5.97 -24.97
C VAL A 103 -2.79 4.45 -25.14
N PRO A 104 -1.59 3.83 -25.15
CA PRO A 104 -1.47 2.39 -25.36
C PRO A 104 -2.14 1.58 -24.24
N VAL A 105 -2.06 2.03 -22.98
CA VAL A 105 -2.72 1.35 -21.86
C VAL A 105 -4.24 1.33 -22.05
N SER A 106 -4.83 2.46 -22.44
CA SER A 106 -6.28 2.56 -22.66
C SER A 106 -6.73 1.82 -23.91
N ILE A 107 -5.92 1.75 -24.97
CA ILE A 107 -6.21 0.91 -26.15
C ILE A 107 -6.24 -0.57 -25.75
N LEU A 108 -5.20 -1.05 -25.06
CA LEU A 108 -5.12 -2.45 -24.66
C LEU A 108 -6.26 -2.84 -23.70
N CYS A 109 -6.60 -1.96 -22.76
CA CYS A 109 -7.66 -2.19 -21.79
C CYS A 109 -9.07 -2.08 -22.40
N SER A 110 -9.29 -1.26 -23.43
CA SER A 110 -10.60 -1.18 -24.10
C SER A 110 -10.88 -2.39 -24.98
N MET A 111 -9.85 -3.06 -25.52
CA MET A 111 -10.00 -4.30 -26.30
C MET A 111 -10.73 -5.42 -25.53
N LEU A 112 -10.76 -5.41 -24.19
CA LEU A 112 -11.54 -6.35 -23.40
C LEU A 112 -13.05 -6.31 -23.74
N PHE A 113 -13.57 -5.14 -24.13
CA PHE A 113 -14.97 -4.97 -24.51
C PHE A 113 -15.32 -5.60 -25.86
N LEU A 114 -14.34 -6.08 -26.64
CA LEU A 114 -14.61 -6.93 -27.82
C LEU A 114 -15.29 -8.25 -27.43
N ALA A 115 -15.05 -8.72 -26.21
CA ALA A 115 -15.69 -9.91 -25.66
C ALA A 115 -17.05 -9.61 -24.99
N TYR A 116 -17.58 -8.38 -25.11
CA TYR A 116 -18.86 -8.02 -24.50
C TYR A 116 -20.03 -8.61 -25.31
N PRO A 117 -20.89 -9.45 -24.72
CA PRO A 117 -21.93 -10.16 -25.45
C PRO A 117 -23.11 -9.24 -25.85
N GLY A 118 -23.78 -9.59 -26.96
CA GLY A 118 -25.08 -9.02 -27.32
C GLY A 118 -25.08 -7.61 -27.92
N LEU A 119 -23.91 -7.06 -28.28
CA LEU A 119 -23.82 -5.76 -28.96
C LEU A 119 -23.77 -5.95 -30.49
N ASN A 120 -24.45 -5.08 -31.22
CA ASN A 120 -24.27 -4.98 -32.68
C ASN A 120 -22.93 -4.29 -33.01
N SER A 121 -22.46 -4.38 -34.26
CA SER A 121 -21.13 -3.86 -34.64
C SER A 121 -20.95 -2.36 -34.38
N TRP A 122 -22.01 -1.56 -34.54
CA TRP A 122 -21.97 -0.12 -34.29
C TRP A 122 -21.92 0.22 -32.79
N ALA A 123 -22.76 -0.42 -31.99
CA ALA A 123 -22.75 -0.27 -30.53
C ALA A 123 -21.43 -0.76 -29.96
N LEU A 124 -20.86 -1.84 -30.50
CA LEU A 124 -19.54 -2.33 -30.11
C LEU A 124 -18.47 -1.26 -30.33
N LEU A 125 -18.46 -0.60 -31.49
CA LEU A 125 -17.52 0.49 -31.78
C LEU A 125 -17.68 1.67 -30.81
N VAL A 126 -18.93 2.08 -30.54
CA VAL A 126 -19.22 3.15 -29.56
C VAL A 126 -18.77 2.76 -28.16
N VAL A 127 -19.01 1.52 -27.74
CA VAL A 127 -18.60 0.99 -26.43
C VAL A 127 -17.07 0.91 -26.32
N LEU A 128 -16.37 0.48 -27.37
CA LEU A 128 -14.90 0.47 -27.40
C LEU A 128 -14.33 1.89 -27.25
N CYS A 129 -14.89 2.86 -27.97
CA CYS A 129 -14.51 4.26 -27.85
C CYS A 129 -14.83 4.81 -26.45
N SER A 130 -16.02 4.53 -25.92
CA SER A 130 -16.43 4.92 -24.57
C SER A 130 -15.51 4.32 -23.50
N ALA A 131 -15.22 3.03 -23.57
CA ALA A 131 -14.31 2.33 -22.66
C ALA A 131 -12.89 2.91 -22.72
N PHE A 132 -12.38 3.19 -23.92
CA PHE A 132 -11.08 3.87 -24.09
C PHE A 132 -11.07 5.22 -23.35
N PHE A 133 -12.07 6.07 -23.58
CA PHE A 133 -12.13 7.40 -22.96
C PHE A 133 -12.37 7.34 -21.45
N ALA A 134 -13.18 6.39 -20.95
CA ALA A 134 -13.34 6.16 -19.52
C ALA A 134 -12.01 5.79 -18.86
N GLN A 135 -11.30 4.79 -19.41
CA GLN A 135 -10.00 4.37 -18.90
C GLN A 135 -8.98 5.51 -18.96
N PHE A 136 -8.99 6.28 -20.05
CA PHE A 136 -8.13 7.45 -20.21
C PHE A 136 -8.40 8.52 -19.15
N THR A 137 -9.67 8.83 -18.87
CA THR A 137 -10.06 9.77 -17.81
C THR A 137 -9.62 9.28 -16.43
N PHE A 138 -9.84 8.01 -16.10
CA PHE A 138 -9.41 7.45 -14.81
C PHE A 138 -7.89 7.41 -14.67
N TYR A 139 -7.16 7.08 -15.74
CA TYR A 139 -5.71 7.19 -15.78
C TYR A 139 -5.24 8.63 -15.48
N LEU A 140 -5.85 9.62 -16.14
CA LEU A 140 -5.53 11.03 -15.91
C LEU A 140 -5.91 11.49 -14.50
N ALA A 141 -7.02 11.00 -13.94
CA ALA A 141 -7.40 11.27 -12.56
C ALA A 141 -6.34 10.76 -11.58
N GLY A 142 -5.81 9.54 -11.80
CA GLY A 142 -4.69 8.99 -11.03
C GLY A 142 -3.43 9.85 -11.14
N ALA A 143 -3.12 10.35 -12.34
CA ALA A 143 -1.99 11.25 -12.57
C ALA A 143 -2.16 12.61 -11.85
N VAL A 144 -3.33 13.23 -11.95
CA VAL A 144 -3.66 14.49 -11.27
C VAL A 144 -3.59 14.32 -9.75
N LEU A 145 -4.08 13.19 -9.23
CA LEU A 145 -4.03 12.88 -7.80
C LEU A 145 -2.60 12.74 -7.29
N ALA A 146 -1.72 12.07 -8.06
CA ALA A 146 -0.30 11.92 -7.74
C ALA A 146 0.41 13.27 -7.51
N GLU A 147 0.08 14.25 -8.34
CA GLU A 147 0.60 15.62 -8.31
C GLU A 147 -0.02 16.49 -7.20
N SER A 148 -1.26 16.20 -6.86
CA SER A 148 -2.06 16.97 -5.90
C SER A 148 -1.70 16.60 -4.45
N ILE A 149 -1.50 15.31 -4.17
CA ILE A 149 -1.26 14.79 -2.81
C ILE A 149 0.24 14.51 -2.60
N ARG A 150 0.85 15.25 -1.66
CA ARG A 150 2.20 14.94 -1.16
C ARG A 150 2.16 13.65 -0.34
N GLY A 151 2.51 12.54 -0.98
CA GLY A 151 2.39 11.19 -0.40
C GLY A 151 1.33 10.32 -1.09
N ALA A 152 1.01 10.58 -2.35
CA ALA A 152 0.08 9.77 -3.14
C ALA A 152 0.41 8.26 -3.18
N VAL A 153 1.61 7.85 -2.81
CA VAL A 153 1.93 6.44 -2.61
C VAL A 153 1.07 5.78 -1.53
N VAL A 154 0.68 6.52 -0.48
CA VAL A 154 -0.27 6.01 0.53
C VAL A 154 -1.62 5.69 -0.11
N VAL A 155 -2.02 6.46 -1.12
CA VAL A 155 -3.23 6.18 -1.90
C VAL A 155 -3.11 4.84 -2.61
N ILE A 156 -1.95 4.46 -3.17
CA ILE A 156 -1.77 3.13 -3.78
C ILE A 156 -2.05 2.01 -2.77
N GLY A 157 -1.59 2.16 -1.52
CA GLY A 157 -1.83 1.17 -0.48
C GLY A 157 -3.28 1.13 0.01
N LEU A 158 -3.97 2.27 0.00
CA LEU A 158 -5.36 2.40 0.46
C LEU A 158 -6.39 2.18 -0.64
N LEU A 159 -6.01 2.26 -1.93
CA LEU A 159 -6.95 2.16 -3.04
C LEU A 159 -7.57 0.75 -3.14
N PRO A 160 -6.82 -0.36 -3.09
CA PRO A 160 -7.43 -1.69 -3.15
C PRO A 160 -8.50 -1.92 -2.07
N PRO A 161 -8.26 -1.67 -0.77
CA PRO A 161 -9.31 -1.81 0.23
C PRO A 161 -10.44 -0.79 0.01
N ALA A 162 -10.15 0.45 -0.39
CA ALA A 162 -11.20 1.42 -0.70
C ALA A 162 -12.09 1.00 -1.88
N VAL A 163 -11.51 0.38 -2.92
CA VAL A 163 -12.24 -0.16 -4.07
C VAL A 163 -13.05 -1.37 -3.66
N LEU A 164 -12.48 -2.32 -2.90
CA LEU A 164 -13.23 -3.48 -2.38
C LEU A 164 -14.39 -3.05 -1.48
N ILE A 165 -14.17 -2.03 -0.65
CA ILE A 165 -15.20 -1.42 0.19
C ILE A 165 -16.27 -0.76 -0.69
N ALA A 166 -15.88 0.08 -1.65
CA ALA A 166 -16.81 0.77 -2.54
C ALA A 166 -17.58 -0.20 -3.45
N GLU A 167 -16.95 -1.29 -3.87
CA GLU A 167 -17.57 -2.38 -4.62
C GLU A 167 -18.66 -3.05 -3.78
N GLY A 168 -18.35 -3.36 -2.52
CA GLY A 168 -19.32 -3.91 -1.58
C GLY A 168 -20.51 -2.99 -1.33
N PHE A 169 -20.33 -1.66 -1.36
CA PHE A 169 -21.36 -0.68 -1.00
C PHE A 169 -22.18 -0.11 -2.15
N PHE A 170 -21.59 0.12 -3.32
CA PHE A 170 -22.22 0.94 -4.37
C PHE A 170 -22.42 0.18 -5.67
N ASP A 171 -22.01 -1.09 -5.73
CA ASP A 171 -21.92 -1.85 -6.98
C ASP A 171 -21.33 -1.02 -8.11
N LEU A 172 -20.28 -0.27 -7.73
CA LEU A 172 -19.74 0.79 -8.58
C LEU A 172 -19.28 0.23 -9.94
N HIS A 173 -18.94 -1.06 -9.96
CA HIS A 173 -18.64 -1.86 -11.13
C HIS A 173 -19.86 -2.03 -12.08
N ILE A 174 -21.06 -2.31 -11.58
CA ILE A 174 -22.28 -2.38 -12.40
C ILE A 174 -22.68 -0.98 -12.89
N LEU A 175 -22.65 0.02 -12.00
CA LEU A 175 -23.00 1.39 -12.34
C LEU A 175 -22.06 1.93 -13.43
N LEU A 176 -20.75 1.76 -13.26
CA LEU A 176 -19.76 2.25 -14.21
C LEU A 176 -19.84 1.51 -15.55
N GLU A 177 -20.06 0.18 -15.54
CA GLU A 177 -20.33 -0.57 -16.77
C GLU A 177 -21.57 -0.03 -17.49
N ARG A 178 -22.67 0.21 -16.77
CA ARG A 178 -23.90 0.79 -17.33
C ARG A 178 -23.68 2.18 -17.90
N ILE A 179 -22.88 3.02 -17.24
CA ILE A 179 -22.51 4.36 -17.74
C ILE A 179 -21.66 4.26 -19.01
N ILE A 180 -20.67 3.36 -19.04
CA ILE A 180 -19.80 3.15 -20.20
C ILE A 180 -20.62 2.67 -21.41
N ILE A 181 -21.55 1.75 -21.19
CA ILE A 181 -22.33 1.13 -22.29
C ILE A 181 -23.50 2.02 -22.71
N GLY A 182 -24.35 2.42 -21.76
CA GLY A 182 -25.56 3.20 -22.05
C GLY A 182 -25.30 4.68 -22.29
N GLY A 183 -24.25 5.23 -21.69
CA GLY A 183 -23.89 6.66 -21.75
C GLY A 183 -22.70 6.95 -22.66
N GLY A 184 -22.42 6.10 -23.65
CA GLY A 184 -21.15 6.13 -24.41
C GLY A 184 -20.76 7.51 -24.95
N HIS A 185 -21.71 8.27 -25.52
CA HIS A 185 -21.44 9.62 -26.02
C HIS A 185 -21.02 10.60 -24.92
N LEU A 186 -21.67 10.57 -23.76
CA LEU A 186 -21.31 11.42 -22.62
C LEU A 186 -19.91 11.09 -22.10
N VAL A 187 -19.60 9.79 -21.98
CA VAL A 187 -18.29 9.31 -21.54
C VAL A 187 -17.19 9.75 -22.52
N ILE A 188 -17.43 9.65 -23.82
CA ILE A 188 -16.50 10.13 -24.86
C ILE A 188 -16.27 11.65 -24.72
N SER A 189 -17.34 12.44 -24.61
CA SER A 189 -17.23 13.90 -24.43
C SER A 189 -16.45 14.29 -23.18
N VAL A 190 -16.75 13.67 -22.03
CA VAL A 190 -16.02 13.88 -20.78
C VAL A 190 -14.56 13.44 -20.91
N GLY A 191 -14.30 12.35 -21.62
CA GLY A 191 -12.97 11.87 -21.96
C GLY A 191 -12.15 12.89 -22.73
N ILE A 192 -12.70 13.46 -23.79
CA ILE A 192 -12.04 14.49 -24.61
C ILE A 192 -11.78 15.74 -23.78
N LEU A 193 -12.79 16.23 -23.04
CA LEU A 193 -12.66 17.44 -22.22
C LEU A 193 -11.63 17.27 -21.10
N SER A 194 -11.67 16.15 -20.38
CA SER A 194 -10.69 15.82 -19.34
C SER A 194 -9.27 15.68 -19.90
N SER A 195 -9.13 15.15 -21.11
CA SER A 195 -7.84 15.06 -21.82
C SER A 195 -7.28 16.43 -22.16
N ILE A 196 -8.09 17.34 -22.72
CA ILE A 196 -7.66 18.71 -23.02
C ILE A 196 -7.28 19.44 -21.73
N ALA A 197 -8.13 19.34 -20.70
CA ALA A 197 -7.88 19.98 -19.40
C ALA A 197 -6.58 19.46 -18.76
N ALA A 198 -6.36 18.15 -18.73
CA ALA A 198 -5.14 17.55 -18.19
C ALA A 198 -3.90 17.91 -19.03
N TRP A 199 -4.02 17.98 -20.35
CA TRP A 199 -2.93 18.40 -21.25
C TRP A 199 -2.48 19.84 -20.99
N LEU A 200 -3.44 20.75 -20.83
CA LEU A 200 -3.17 22.15 -20.50
C LEU A 200 -2.61 22.29 -19.08
N TRP A 201 -3.16 21.54 -18.12
CA TRP A 201 -2.73 21.57 -16.74
C TRP A 201 -1.30 21.05 -16.55
N LEU A 202 -0.98 19.85 -17.06
CA LEU A 202 0.36 19.25 -17.00
C LEU A 202 1.42 20.06 -17.77
N GLY A 203 1.00 20.93 -18.71
CA GLY A 203 1.88 21.85 -19.43
C GLY A 203 2.30 23.09 -18.63
N ARG A 204 1.72 23.35 -17.46
CA ARG A 204 2.01 24.56 -16.67
C ARG A 204 3.43 24.52 -16.10
N ALA A 205 4.23 25.54 -16.39
CA ALA A 205 5.61 25.66 -15.88
C ALA A 205 5.70 25.66 -14.33
N GLY A 206 4.64 26.08 -13.65
CA GLY A 206 4.56 26.06 -12.19
C GLY A 206 4.59 24.66 -11.59
N LEU A 207 4.03 23.64 -12.26
CA LEU A 207 4.04 22.25 -11.77
C LEU A 207 5.46 21.70 -11.69
N ALA A 208 6.26 21.91 -12.75
CA ALA A 208 7.66 21.53 -12.72
C ALA A 208 8.38 22.26 -11.59
N ARG A 209 8.22 23.58 -11.44
CA ARG A 209 8.88 24.34 -10.35
C ARG A 209 8.50 23.86 -8.95
N LYS A 210 7.25 23.41 -8.74
CA LYS A 210 6.75 22.91 -7.45
C LYS A 210 7.55 21.73 -6.91
N HIS A 211 8.12 20.89 -7.79
CA HIS A 211 8.87 19.69 -7.41
C HIS A 211 10.38 19.85 -7.47
N CYS A 212 10.88 20.93 -8.09
CA CYS A 212 12.31 21.18 -8.20
C CYS A 212 12.97 21.27 -6.82
N SER A 213 13.99 20.45 -6.57
CA SER A 213 14.78 20.42 -5.32
C SER A 213 13.99 20.13 -4.04
N VAL A 214 12.69 19.82 -4.16
CA VAL A 214 11.89 19.39 -3.02
C VAL A 214 12.29 17.95 -2.73
N PRO A 215 12.75 17.62 -1.51
CA PRO A 215 13.08 16.25 -1.18
C PRO A 215 11.80 15.44 -1.41
N TRP A 216 11.85 14.44 -2.29
CA TRP A 216 10.71 13.60 -2.62
C TRP A 216 10.99 12.20 -2.10
N ILE A 217 9.98 11.58 -1.51
CA ILE A 217 10.04 10.17 -1.18
C ILE A 217 9.43 9.44 -2.38
N GLY A 218 10.30 8.90 -3.23
CA GLY A 218 9.87 8.02 -4.31
C GLY A 218 9.06 6.83 -3.78
N PHE A 219 8.29 6.18 -4.66
CA PHE A 219 7.46 5.02 -4.30
C PHE A 219 8.24 3.97 -3.50
N MET A 220 9.46 3.68 -3.94
CA MET A 220 10.36 2.72 -3.29
C MET A 220 11.11 3.29 -2.08
N ASP A 221 11.24 4.60 -1.97
CA ASP A 221 11.99 5.26 -0.90
C ASP A 221 11.21 5.32 0.42
N ILE A 222 9.90 5.05 0.41
CA ILE A 222 9.09 4.88 1.64
C ILE A 222 9.67 3.79 2.52
N PHE A 223 10.24 2.79 1.89
CA PHE A 223 10.86 1.66 2.53
C PHE A 223 12.29 1.95 2.99
N ASN A 224 12.91 3.04 2.51
CA ASN A 224 14.21 3.50 2.97
C ASN A 224 14.03 4.47 4.16
N LYS A 225 14.11 3.93 5.37
CA LYS A 225 13.95 4.69 6.62
C LYS A 225 14.91 5.87 6.74
N GLU A 226 16.14 5.76 6.26
CA GLU A 226 17.10 6.86 6.34
C GLU A 226 16.67 8.03 5.47
N LYS A 227 16.23 7.76 4.24
CA LYS A 227 15.67 8.79 3.35
C LYS A 227 14.39 9.38 3.92
N LEU A 228 13.50 8.54 4.45
CA LEU A 228 12.26 8.98 5.10
C LEU A 228 12.56 9.89 6.30
N MET A 229 13.52 9.54 7.15
CA MET A 229 13.96 10.35 8.29
C MET A 229 14.61 11.66 7.83
N ARG A 230 15.47 11.65 6.79
CA ARG A 230 16.04 12.88 6.21
C ARG A 230 14.96 13.79 5.65
N TYR A 231 13.99 13.24 4.91
CA TYR A 231 12.83 13.97 4.41
C TYR A 231 12.02 14.58 5.57
N GLN A 232 11.71 13.78 6.60
CA GLN A 232 10.98 14.24 7.77
C GLN A 232 11.76 15.34 8.51
N ASN A 233 13.08 15.20 8.67
CA ASN A 233 13.93 16.19 9.31
C ASN A 233 14.01 17.50 8.50
N ALA A 234 14.18 17.43 7.19
CA ALA A 234 14.14 18.60 6.30
C ALA A 234 12.78 19.31 6.38
N ARG A 235 11.68 18.56 6.43
CA ARG A 235 10.33 19.10 6.56
C ARG A 235 10.04 19.68 7.94
N LEU A 236 10.53 19.06 9.00
CA LEU A 236 10.29 19.53 10.37
C LEU A 236 11.18 20.71 10.74
N GLY A 237 12.38 20.79 10.16
CA GLY A 237 13.28 21.94 10.28
C GLY A 237 12.71 23.22 9.67
N THR A 238 11.77 23.12 8.73
CA THR A 238 11.26 24.30 8.01
C THR A 238 10.07 25.00 8.65
N LYS A 239 9.29 24.44 9.60
CA LYS A 239 8.13 25.21 10.12
C LYS A 239 7.41 24.89 11.45
N ARG A 240 7.67 23.83 12.25
CA ARG A 240 6.99 23.60 13.57
C ARG A 240 7.45 22.32 14.30
N GLY A 241 8.76 22.14 14.47
CA GLY A 241 9.36 20.84 14.80
C GLY A 241 9.37 20.37 16.28
N ARG A 242 9.06 21.21 17.28
CA ARG A 242 9.27 20.82 18.70
C ARG A 242 8.13 20.00 19.32
N PHE A 243 6.86 20.25 18.98
CA PHE A 243 5.72 19.67 19.72
C PHE A 243 5.25 18.29 19.24
N ARG A 244 5.83 17.71 18.19
CA ARG A 244 5.34 16.44 17.61
C ARG A 244 6.30 15.24 17.73
N LYS A 245 7.54 15.45 18.20
CA LYS A 245 8.55 14.39 18.27
C LYS A 245 8.67 13.72 19.64
N HIS A 246 8.20 14.39 20.70
CA HIS A 246 8.32 13.87 22.06
C HIS A 246 6.99 13.29 22.53
N PRO A 247 7.01 12.10 23.17
CA PRO A 247 5.87 11.61 23.94
C PRO A 247 5.43 12.66 24.97
N ARG A 248 4.17 12.64 25.38
CA ARG A 248 3.71 13.47 26.51
C ARG A 248 4.58 13.20 27.75
N PRO A 249 4.91 14.20 28.57
CA PRO A 249 5.84 14.05 29.70
C PRO A 249 5.50 12.92 30.67
N TRP A 250 4.21 12.69 30.93
CA TRP A 250 3.76 11.60 31.81
C TRP A 250 4.04 10.21 31.24
N VAL A 251 3.97 10.04 29.91
CA VAL A 251 4.28 8.76 29.25
C VAL A 251 5.77 8.48 29.37
N GLU A 252 6.59 9.49 29.09
CA GLU A 252 8.04 9.40 29.24
C GLU A 252 8.43 9.07 30.68
N LYS A 253 7.89 9.79 31.67
CA LYS A 253 8.10 9.51 33.09
C LYS A 253 7.71 8.07 33.45
N TRP A 254 6.56 7.59 32.99
CA TRP A 254 6.10 6.22 33.24
C TRP A 254 7.06 5.17 32.69
N PHE A 255 7.56 5.33 31.46
CA PHE A 255 8.55 4.41 30.89
C PHE A 255 9.92 4.50 31.60
N LEU A 256 10.36 5.70 31.98
CA LEU A 256 11.62 5.91 32.73
C LEU A 256 11.57 5.24 34.10
N GLU A 257 10.52 5.47 34.89
CA GLU A 257 10.31 4.84 36.20
C GLU A 257 10.32 3.30 36.08
N ARG A 258 9.76 2.74 35.01
CA ARG A 258 9.78 1.29 34.76
C ARG A 258 11.17 0.78 34.36
N MET A 259 11.94 1.56 33.60
CA MET A 259 13.32 1.22 33.25
C MET A 259 14.28 1.29 34.44
N GLU A 260 14.05 2.21 35.38
CA GLU A 260 14.87 2.42 36.58
C GLU A 260 14.73 1.28 37.61
N ARG A 261 13.58 0.59 37.63
CA ARG A 261 13.37 -0.59 38.50
C ARG A 261 14.20 -1.83 38.13
N TYR A 262 14.87 -1.81 36.99
CA TYR A 262 15.73 -2.91 36.54
C TYR A 262 17.18 -2.46 36.48
N ASP A 263 18.10 -3.38 36.74
CA ASP A 263 19.53 -3.14 36.58
C ASP A 263 19.86 -2.50 35.23
N TYR A 264 20.91 -1.70 35.18
CA TYR A 264 21.40 -1.06 33.95
C TYR A 264 21.63 -2.07 32.81
N ARG A 265 21.97 -3.32 33.17
CA ARG A 265 22.17 -4.44 32.25
C ARG A 265 21.02 -5.47 32.29
N GLY A 266 19.95 -5.23 33.04
CA GLY A 266 18.82 -6.16 33.13
C GLY A 266 18.04 -6.26 31.80
N PRO A 267 17.53 -7.44 31.41
CA PRO A 267 16.72 -7.60 30.19
C PRO A 267 15.44 -6.75 30.22
N GLY A 268 14.88 -6.51 31.41
CA GLY A 268 13.70 -5.66 31.59
C GLY A 268 13.91 -4.22 31.09
N ARG A 269 15.09 -3.62 31.36
CA ARG A 269 15.40 -2.27 30.89
C ARG A 269 15.43 -2.16 29.37
N PHE A 270 16.01 -3.16 28.68
CA PHE A 270 16.03 -3.20 27.20
C PHE A 270 14.62 -3.40 26.62
N PHE A 271 13.79 -4.23 27.26
CA PHE A 271 12.41 -4.43 26.86
C PHE A 271 11.58 -3.14 26.98
N TRP A 272 11.60 -2.50 28.15
CA TRP A 272 10.90 -1.22 28.36
C TRP A 272 11.43 -0.11 27.47
N GLY A 273 12.75 -0.05 27.22
CA GLY A 273 13.33 0.89 26.26
C GLY A 273 12.86 0.64 24.82
N ALA A 274 12.77 -0.61 24.39
CA ALA A 274 12.25 -0.96 23.06
C ALA A 274 10.76 -0.63 22.93
N LEU A 275 9.96 -0.90 23.97
CA LEU A 275 8.56 -0.47 24.02
C LEU A 275 8.43 1.05 23.98
N TYR A 276 9.25 1.79 24.73
CA TYR A 276 9.25 3.25 24.70
C TYR A 276 9.49 3.77 23.27
N CYS A 277 10.54 3.28 22.60
CA CYS A 277 10.88 3.70 21.24
C CYS A 277 9.78 3.41 20.20
N THR A 278 8.96 2.37 20.42
CA THR A 278 7.97 1.91 19.43
C THR A 278 6.55 2.37 19.72
N SER A 279 6.18 2.49 20.99
CA SER A 279 4.80 2.68 21.43
C SER A 279 4.56 4.01 22.15
N ALA A 280 5.59 4.70 22.66
CA ALA A 280 5.38 5.90 23.48
C ALA A 280 4.60 7.01 22.76
N LEU A 281 4.84 7.21 21.46
CA LEU A 281 4.06 8.18 20.66
C LEU A 281 2.60 7.75 20.45
N VAL A 282 2.33 6.44 20.33
CA VAL A 282 0.99 5.88 20.17
C VAL A 282 0.23 5.99 21.49
N VAL A 283 0.85 5.57 22.60
CA VAL A 283 0.31 5.71 23.97
C VAL A 283 0.05 7.18 24.29
N SER A 284 0.95 8.09 23.92
CA SER A 284 0.75 9.53 24.09
C SER A 284 -0.48 10.08 23.36
N ARG A 285 -1.02 9.36 22.38
CA ARG A 285 -2.21 9.72 21.59
C ARG A 285 -3.37 8.75 21.83
N TRP A 286 -3.43 8.10 22.99
CA TRP A 286 -4.49 7.14 23.34
C TRP A 286 -5.91 7.70 23.16
N GLN A 287 -6.12 9.00 23.40
CA GLN A 287 -7.42 9.67 23.18
C GLN A 287 -7.88 9.56 21.72
N ASN A 288 -6.96 9.71 20.76
CA ASN A 288 -7.27 9.55 19.35
C ASN A 288 -7.63 8.09 19.06
N ILE A 289 -6.91 7.14 19.66
CA ILE A 289 -7.20 5.71 19.49
C ILE A 289 -8.61 5.41 19.97
N LEU A 290 -8.99 5.89 21.16
CA LEU A 290 -10.34 5.72 21.69
C LEU A 290 -11.41 6.34 20.79
N LEU A 291 -11.14 7.51 20.20
CA LEU A 291 -12.05 8.14 19.24
C LEU A 291 -12.19 7.31 17.95
N PHE A 292 -11.10 6.72 17.47
CA PHE A 292 -11.10 5.93 16.24
C PHE A 292 -11.68 4.52 16.41
N LEU A 293 -11.67 3.93 17.61
CA LEU A 293 -12.24 2.60 17.87
C LEU A 293 -13.72 2.46 17.45
N PRO A 294 -14.66 3.33 17.86
CA PRO A 294 -16.05 3.24 17.42
C PRO A 294 -16.18 3.48 15.91
N VAL A 295 -15.39 4.39 15.34
CA VAL A 295 -15.38 4.62 13.89
C VAL A 295 -14.96 3.36 13.13
N PHE A 296 -13.91 2.67 13.59
CA PHE A 296 -13.50 1.39 13.00
C PHE A 296 -14.53 0.29 13.20
N ALA A 297 -15.18 0.20 14.36
CA ALA A 297 -16.24 -0.77 14.60
C ALA A 297 -17.44 -0.56 13.67
N ILE A 298 -17.85 0.70 13.46
CA ILE A 298 -18.93 1.05 12.53
C ILE A 298 -18.53 0.72 11.09
N MET A 299 -17.36 1.22 10.67
CA MET A 299 -16.86 1.02 9.31
C MET A 299 -16.73 -0.47 8.98
N PHE A 300 -16.10 -1.25 9.85
CA PHE A 300 -15.91 -2.68 9.63
C PHE A 300 -17.22 -3.48 9.72
N GLY A 301 -18.16 -3.08 10.58
CA GLY A 301 -19.46 -3.75 10.68
C GLY A 301 -20.32 -3.61 9.41
N TYR A 302 -20.25 -2.46 8.73
CA TYR A 302 -20.91 -2.29 7.44
C TYR A 302 -20.14 -2.93 6.27
N VAL A 303 -18.81 -2.99 6.34
CA VAL A 303 -17.96 -3.65 5.32
C VAL A 303 -18.11 -5.18 5.37
N GLY A 304 -18.47 -5.75 6.52
CA GLY A 304 -18.69 -7.18 6.69
C GLY A 304 -17.39 -8.00 6.55
N GLN A 305 -17.42 -9.10 5.79
CA GLN A 305 -16.27 -10.02 5.68
C GLN A 305 -15.01 -9.36 5.11
N ALA A 306 -15.15 -8.31 4.27
CA ALA A 306 -14.00 -7.59 3.74
C ALA A 306 -13.21 -6.83 4.83
N ALA A 307 -13.78 -6.63 6.02
CA ALA A 307 -13.08 -6.07 7.17
C ALA A 307 -11.91 -6.95 7.63
N VAL A 308 -12.02 -8.27 7.46
CA VAL A 308 -10.95 -9.23 7.81
C VAL A 308 -9.68 -8.90 7.03
N PHE A 309 -9.78 -8.56 5.75
CA PHE A 309 -8.62 -8.19 4.94
C PHE A 309 -7.97 -6.89 5.41
N SER A 310 -8.78 -5.89 5.78
CA SER A 310 -8.26 -4.65 6.37
C SER A 310 -7.52 -4.92 7.68
N LEU A 311 -8.02 -5.86 8.48
CA LEU A 311 -7.38 -6.29 9.74
C LEU A 311 -6.10 -7.10 9.51
N ILE A 312 -5.95 -7.83 8.40
CA ILE A 312 -4.67 -8.48 8.01
C ILE A 312 -3.62 -7.43 7.62
N MET A 313 -4.03 -6.40 6.88
CA MET A 313 -3.11 -5.37 6.38
C MET A 313 -2.52 -4.49 7.48
N LEU A 314 -3.28 -4.23 8.54
CA LEU A 314 -2.87 -3.32 9.62
C LEU A 314 -1.60 -3.81 10.37
N PRO A 315 -1.49 -5.08 10.81
CA PRO A 315 -0.24 -5.65 11.32
C PRO A 315 0.93 -5.54 10.32
N ALA A 316 0.69 -5.80 9.03
CA ALA A 316 1.71 -5.69 7.99
C ALA A 316 2.30 -4.27 7.96
N MET A 317 1.45 -3.26 7.89
CA MET A 317 1.86 -1.85 7.87
C MET A 317 2.61 -1.44 9.13
N LEU A 318 2.16 -1.90 10.31
CA LEU A 318 2.82 -1.63 11.59
C LEU A 318 4.22 -2.21 11.64
N VAL A 319 4.39 -3.47 11.22
CA VAL A 319 5.71 -4.11 11.16
C VAL A 319 6.61 -3.36 10.20
N MET A 320 6.15 -3.06 8.97
CA MET A 320 6.95 -2.34 7.96
C MET A 320 7.47 -0.98 8.44
N GLY A 321 6.66 -0.25 9.21
CA GLY A 321 7.04 1.06 9.76
C GLY A 321 8.11 1.00 10.85
N ARG A 322 8.29 -0.14 11.53
CA ARG A 322 9.14 -0.26 12.73
C ARG A 322 10.50 -0.85 12.41
N GLN A 323 11.57 -0.39 13.06
CA GLN A 323 12.89 -1.03 12.99
C GLN A 323 12.98 -2.07 14.11
N PRO A 324 13.20 -3.35 13.79
CA PRO A 324 13.23 -4.37 14.83
C PRO A 324 14.44 -4.12 15.75
N PRO A 325 14.30 -4.32 17.08
CA PRO A 325 15.36 -4.09 18.06
C PRO A 325 16.68 -4.80 17.72
N VAL A 326 16.63 -5.96 17.04
CA VAL A 326 17.81 -6.70 16.55
C VAL A 326 18.78 -5.83 15.77
N TYR A 327 18.26 -4.92 14.94
CA TYR A 327 19.03 -4.04 14.07
C TYR A 327 19.15 -2.61 14.61
N SER A 328 18.68 -2.34 15.84
CA SER A 328 18.83 -1.02 16.46
C SER A 328 20.25 -0.84 16.98
N THR A 329 20.86 0.30 16.64
CA THR A 329 22.15 0.73 17.19
C THR A 329 22.04 1.19 18.64
N MET A 330 20.85 1.54 19.11
CA MET A 330 20.65 1.99 20.49
C MET A 330 20.79 0.85 21.52
N LEU A 331 20.71 -0.42 21.08
CA LEU A 331 20.75 -1.60 21.95
C LEU A 331 22.07 -2.38 21.81
N ILE A 332 23.19 -1.70 21.52
CA ILE A 332 24.52 -2.33 21.35
C ILE A 332 25.03 -2.94 22.66
N SER A 333 24.78 -2.32 23.81
CA SER A 333 25.30 -2.78 25.11
C SER A 333 24.67 -4.08 25.64
N GLY A 334 23.55 -4.54 25.06
CA GLY A 334 22.81 -5.69 25.58
C GLY A 334 23.36 -7.07 25.17
N GLY A 335 24.22 -7.13 24.15
CA GLY A 335 24.66 -8.42 23.57
C GLY A 335 23.56 -9.16 22.80
N ARG A 336 23.93 -10.28 22.16
CA ARG A 336 23.06 -11.04 21.22
C ARG A 336 21.82 -11.62 21.89
N ARG A 337 21.97 -12.20 23.10
CA ARG A 337 20.86 -12.82 23.85
C ARG A 337 19.77 -11.81 24.22
N ARG A 338 20.14 -10.59 24.63
CA ARG A 338 19.16 -9.56 24.99
C ARG A 338 18.43 -9.00 23.77
N ARG A 339 19.10 -8.88 22.62
CA ARG A 339 18.42 -8.51 21.36
C ARG A 339 17.38 -9.54 20.94
N TYR A 340 17.71 -10.82 21.08
CA TYR A 340 16.77 -11.93 20.84
C TYR A 340 15.54 -11.80 21.75
N THR A 341 15.74 -11.76 23.08
CA THR A 341 14.62 -11.70 24.04
C THR A 341 13.79 -10.42 23.88
N THR A 342 14.44 -9.27 23.70
CA THR A 342 13.76 -7.98 23.53
C THR A 342 12.89 -7.98 22.28
N THR A 343 13.39 -8.51 21.15
CA THR A 343 12.63 -8.56 19.90
C THR A 343 11.46 -9.54 19.99
N LEU A 344 11.68 -10.70 20.62
CA LEU A 344 10.63 -11.68 20.85
C LEU A 344 9.50 -11.10 21.71
N TRP A 345 9.84 -10.53 22.87
CA TRP A 345 8.86 -9.94 23.77
C TRP A 345 8.14 -8.74 23.15
N LEU A 346 8.84 -7.92 22.36
CA LEU A 346 8.21 -6.83 21.62
C LEU A 346 7.18 -7.36 20.61
N ALA A 347 7.54 -8.39 19.84
CA ALA A 347 6.61 -9.01 18.89
C ALA A 347 5.38 -9.63 19.59
N VAL A 348 5.58 -10.31 20.72
CA VAL A 348 4.48 -10.85 21.55
C VAL A 348 3.58 -9.72 22.08
N THR A 349 4.19 -8.64 22.58
CA THR A 349 3.45 -7.48 23.09
C THR A 349 2.63 -6.83 21.97
N ASP A 350 3.24 -6.61 20.80
CA ASP A 350 2.55 -6.07 19.63
C ASP A 350 1.38 -6.96 19.19
N ALA A 351 1.57 -8.29 19.17
CA ALA A 351 0.52 -9.24 18.80
C ALA A 351 -0.63 -9.20 19.80
N SER A 352 -0.31 -9.16 21.10
CA SER A 352 -1.30 -9.07 22.17
C SER A 352 -2.10 -7.76 22.13
N LEU A 353 -1.43 -6.63 21.90
CA LEU A 353 -2.09 -5.32 21.79
C LEU A 353 -3.02 -5.24 20.58
N LEU A 354 -2.60 -5.81 19.45
CA LEU A 354 -3.44 -5.88 18.25
C LEU A 354 -4.63 -6.80 18.45
N CYS A 355 -4.43 -7.97 19.04
CA CYS A 355 -5.49 -8.91 19.40
C CYS A 355 -6.52 -8.27 20.34
N MET A 356 -6.05 -7.60 21.39
CA MET A 356 -6.92 -6.85 22.31
C MET A 356 -7.67 -5.73 21.58
N GLY A 357 -7.00 -4.97 20.71
CA GLY A 357 -7.64 -3.94 19.90
C GLY A 357 -8.76 -4.51 19.02
N THR A 358 -8.52 -5.63 18.35
CA THR A 358 -9.54 -6.31 17.53
C THR A 358 -10.69 -6.88 18.35
N LEU A 359 -10.43 -7.40 19.55
CA LEU A 359 -11.48 -7.88 20.46
C LEU A 359 -12.35 -6.72 20.95
N VAL A 360 -11.75 -5.56 21.25
CA VAL A 360 -12.50 -4.35 21.62
C VAL A 360 -13.35 -3.86 20.44
N ILE A 361 -12.80 -3.84 19.23
CA ILE A 361 -13.56 -3.46 18.01
C ILE A 361 -14.72 -4.44 17.77
N SER A 362 -14.49 -5.75 17.90
CA SER A 362 -15.52 -6.78 17.77
C SER A 362 -16.60 -6.63 18.85
N GLY A 363 -16.23 -6.49 20.12
CA GLY A 363 -17.16 -6.27 21.22
C GLY A 363 -17.99 -5.00 21.04
N LEU A 364 -17.36 -3.89 20.63
CA LEU A 364 -18.07 -2.66 20.26
C LEU A 364 -19.02 -2.88 19.08
N SER A 365 -18.61 -3.63 18.06
CA SER A 365 -19.49 -3.94 16.93
C SER A 365 -20.72 -4.76 17.35
N ILE A 366 -20.58 -5.73 18.27
CA ILE A 366 -21.70 -6.51 18.79
C ILE A 366 -22.68 -5.61 19.57
N LEU A 367 -22.16 -4.67 20.36
CA LEU A 367 -23.00 -3.69 21.06
C LEU A 367 -23.71 -2.75 20.08
N LEU A 368 -22.98 -2.24 19.08
CA LEU A 368 -23.52 -1.34 18.06
C LEU A 368 -24.56 -2.01 17.16
N ALA A 369 -24.46 -3.33 16.93
CA ALA A 369 -25.43 -4.08 16.13
C ALA A 369 -26.87 -3.99 16.67
N ARG A 370 -27.04 -3.68 17.98
CA ARG A 370 -28.37 -3.46 18.57
C ARG A 370 -28.99 -2.11 18.21
N PHE A 371 -28.16 -1.12 17.84
CA PHE A 371 -28.56 0.26 17.59
C PHE A 371 -28.44 0.66 16.11
N MET A 372 -27.61 -0.05 15.34
CA MET A 372 -27.31 0.30 13.96
C MET A 372 -28.42 -0.20 13.02
N PRO A 373 -29.13 0.70 12.33
CA PRO A 373 -30.17 0.30 11.39
C PRO A 373 -29.55 -0.31 10.12
N ALA A 374 -30.35 -1.13 9.44
CA ALA A 374 -30.08 -1.46 8.06
C ALA A 374 -30.32 -0.22 7.19
N PHE A 375 -29.38 0.11 6.31
CA PHE A 375 -29.53 1.22 5.37
C PHE A 375 -29.86 0.68 3.99
N VAL A 376 -30.87 1.27 3.34
CA VAL A 376 -31.20 0.94 1.95
C VAL A 376 -30.61 2.00 1.05
N LEU A 377 -29.63 1.63 0.23
CA LEU A 377 -29.05 2.51 -0.77
C LEU A 377 -29.26 1.87 -2.15
N GLU A 378 -29.91 2.59 -3.06
CA GLU A 378 -30.22 2.11 -4.43
C GLU A 378 -30.95 0.75 -4.47
N GLY A 379 -31.85 0.51 -3.50
CA GLY A 379 -32.59 -0.75 -3.40
C GLY A 379 -31.78 -1.92 -2.81
N LYS A 380 -30.51 -1.71 -2.44
CA LYS A 380 -29.70 -2.71 -1.73
C LYS A 380 -29.70 -2.44 -0.24
N THR A 381 -29.98 -3.49 0.53
CA THR A 381 -30.04 -3.44 1.99
C THR A 381 -28.67 -3.73 2.60
N PHE A 382 -28.03 -2.71 3.15
CA PHE A 382 -26.79 -2.83 3.93
C PHE A 382 -27.13 -3.11 5.37
N SER A 383 -27.04 -4.38 5.76
CA SER A 383 -27.17 -4.80 7.15
C SER A 383 -25.84 -4.63 7.87
N PHE A 384 -25.87 -4.03 9.04
CA PHE A 384 -24.74 -4.01 9.94
C PHE A 384 -24.44 -5.44 10.41
N ARG A 385 -23.25 -5.96 10.11
CA ARG A 385 -22.84 -7.31 10.51
C ARG A 385 -21.81 -7.20 11.64
N PRO A 386 -22.10 -7.70 12.85
CA PRO A 386 -21.11 -7.68 13.92
C PRO A 386 -19.88 -8.49 13.51
N ILE A 387 -18.71 -8.02 13.89
CA ILE A 387 -17.43 -8.65 13.57
C ILE A 387 -17.23 -9.81 14.52
N ASP A 388 -17.00 -11.01 13.96
CA ASP A 388 -16.73 -12.20 14.75
C ASP A 388 -15.47 -12.00 15.63
N PRO A 389 -15.54 -12.22 16.96
CA PRO A 389 -14.38 -12.13 17.84
C PRO A 389 -13.23 -13.07 17.44
N LEU A 390 -13.50 -14.16 16.71
CA LEU A 390 -12.47 -15.06 16.18
C LEU A 390 -11.51 -14.35 15.21
N VAL A 391 -11.91 -13.22 14.61
CA VAL A 391 -11.03 -12.41 13.75
C VAL A 391 -9.82 -11.88 14.54
N ALA A 392 -9.86 -11.83 15.88
CA ALA A 392 -8.71 -11.46 16.71
C ALA A 392 -7.53 -12.44 16.62
N ILE A 393 -7.75 -13.67 16.13
CA ILE A 393 -6.69 -14.65 15.88
C ILE A 393 -5.82 -14.22 14.68
N VAL A 394 -6.39 -13.45 13.75
CA VAL A 394 -5.71 -13.05 12.50
C VAL A 394 -4.41 -12.25 12.77
N PRO A 395 -4.40 -11.19 13.61
CA PRO A 395 -3.16 -10.55 14.02
C PRO A 395 -2.14 -11.49 14.67
N LEU A 396 -2.59 -12.44 15.50
CA LEU A 396 -1.70 -13.39 16.20
C LEU A 396 -0.99 -14.34 15.23
N LEU A 397 -1.65 -14.72 14.14
CA LEU A 397 -1.10 -15.59 13.09
C LEU A 397 -0.24 -14.80 12.09
N PHE A 398 -0.67 -13.60 11.71
CA PHE A 398 0.01 -12.83 10.66
C PHE A 398 1.23 -12.04 11.16
N LEU A 399 1.23 -11.54 12.39
CA LEU A 399 2.34 -10.76 12.94
C LEU A 399 3.69 -11.54 13.01
N PRO A 400 3.77 -12.80 13.48
CA PRO A 400 5.04 -13.54 13.48
C PRO A 400 5.55 -13.78 12.05
N PHE A 401 4.66 -14.06 11.09
CA PHE A 401 5.01 -14.16 9.68
C PHE A 401 5.58 -12.82 9.18
N ALA A 402 4.89 -11.71 9.44
CA ALA A 402 5.31 -10.40 8.99
C ALA A 402 6.67 -9.98 9.60
N SER A 403 6.86 -10.26 10.88
CA SER A 403 8.11 -10.03 11.60
C SER A 403 9.25 -10.91 11.06
N THR A 404 8.96 -12.15 10.69
CA THR A 404 9.93 -13.05 10.03
C THR A 404 10.40 -12.48 8.71
N MET A 405 9.46 -12.08 7.85
CA MET A 405 9.78 -11.45 6.57
C MET A 405 10.60 -10.18 6.79
N GLN A 406 10.23 -9.36 7.78
CA GLN A 406 10.99 -8.14 8.11
C GLN A 406 12.43 -8.44 8.51
N LEU A 407 12.65 -9.47 9.33
CA LEU A 407 13.99 -9.86 9.74
C LEU A 407 14.83 -10.33 8.55
N VAL A 408 14.28 -11.20 7.70
CA VAL A 408 14.96 -11.73 6.52
C VAL A 408 15.26 -10.63 5.49
N PHE A 409 14.28 -9.78 5.19
CA PHE A 409 14.34 -8.78 4.13
C PHE A 409 14.60 -7.35 4.64
N HIS A 410 15.18 -7.17 5.83
CA HIS A 410 15.38 -5.84 6.42
C HIS A 410 16.20 -4.88 5.54
N ARG A 411 17.10 -5.40 4.70
CA ARG A 411 17.89 -4.61 3.73
C ARG A 411 17.24 -4.45 2.37
N MET A 412 16.25 -5.28 2.09
CA MET A 412 15.55 -5.35 0.80
C MET A 412 14.07 -5.08 1.07
N PRO A 413 13.71 -3.87 1.51
CA PRO A 413 12.38 -3.63 2.06
C PRO A 413 11.28 -3.65 0.98
N PHE A 414 11.70 -3.68 -0.28
CA PHE A 414 10.92 -4.09 -1.42
C PHE A 414 10.49 -5.56 -1.43
N LEU A 415 11.44 -6.49 -1.28
CA LEU A 415 11.14 -7.92 -1.17
C LEU A 415 10.30 -8.16 0.08
N LEU A 416 10.52 -7.39 1.14
CA LEU A 416 9.65 -7.37 2.31
C LEU A 416 8.21 -7.02 1.93
N PHE A 417 7.98 -5.90 1.23
CA PHE A 417 6.63 -5.51 0.80
C PHE A 417 5.98 -6.61 -0.06
N GLY A 418 6.68 -7.11 -1.07
CA GLY A 418 6.18 -8.19 -1.92
C GLY A 418 5.85 -9.46 -1.14
N ALA A 419 6.76 -9.89 -0.25
CA ALA A 419 6.57 -11.08 0.59
C ALA A 419 5.46 -10.92 1.63
N LEU A 420 5.15 -9.70 2.07
CA LEU A 420 4.02 -9.42 2.96
C LEU A 420 2.70 -9.35 2.20
N MET A 421 2.66 -8.67 1.06
CA MET A 421 1.42 -8.45 0.31
C MET A 421 0.96 -9.71 -0.42
N LEU A 422 1.87 -10.50 -0.96
CA LEU A 422 1.54 -11.69 -1.74
C LEU A 422 0.65 -12.68 -0.94
N PRO A 423 0.99 -13.10 0.30
CA PRO A 423 0.12 -13.95 1.09
C PRO A 423 -1.24 -13.33 1.40
N VAL A 424 -1.32 -12.01 1.59
CA VAL A 424 -2.61 -11.35 1.81
C VAL A 424 -3.47 -11.41 0.55
N TYR A 425 -2.91 -11.13 -0.62
CA TYR A 425 -3.63 -11.28 -1.88
C TYR A 425 -4.02 -12.72 -2.17
N VAL A 426 -3.16 -13.69 -1.87
CA VAL A 426 -3.50 -15.12 -1.98
C VAL A 426 -4.62 -15.49 -1.01
N ALA A 427 -4.58 -15.01 0.23
CA ALA A 427 -5.64 -15.26 1.21
C ALA A 427 -6.98 -14.62 0.79
N VAL A 428 -6.95 -13.38 0.29
CA VAL A 428 -8.11 -12.72 -0.34
C VAL A 428 -8.65 -13.57 -1.48
N PHE A 429 -7.76 -14.01 -2.38
CA PHE A 429 -8.10 -14.82 -3.53
C PHE A 429 -8.76 -16.14 -3.13
N LEU A 430 -8.19 -16.86 -2.17
CA LEU A 430 -8.74 -18.12 -1.68
C LEU A 430 -10.08 -17.90 -0.98
N ALA A 431 -10.20 -16.84 -0.17
CA ALA A 431 -11.43 -16.52 0.55
C ALA A 431 -12.60 -16.17 -0.39
N PHE A 432 -12.34 -15.42 -1.47
CA PHE A 432 -13.37 -15.08 -2.45
C PHE A 432 -13.63 -16.18 -3.48
N GLY A 433 -12.58 -16.86 -3.95
CA GLY A 433 -12.67 -17.83 -5.04
C GLY A 433 -13.08 -19.24 -4.60
N LEU A 434 -12.77 -19.62 -3.35
CA LEU A 434 -12.97 -20.98 -2.84
C LEU A 434 -13.74 -21.01 -1.52
N ARG A 435 -14.59 -20.00 -1.27
CA ARG A 435 -15.28 -19.79 0.01
C ARG A 435 -15.86 -21.09 0.60
N GLU A 436 -16.63 -21.82 -0.18
CA GLU A 436 -17.27 -23.08 0.23
C GLU A 436 -16.26 -24.17 0.65
N ARG A 437 -15.09 -24.23 0.00
CA ARG A 437 -14.04 -25.19 0.36
C ARG A 437 -13.18 -24.73 1.53
N VAL A 438 -12.99 -23.42 1.67
CA VAL A 438 -12.16 -22.83 2.75
C VAL A 438 -12.84 -22.99 4.11
N GLU A 439 -14.16 -22.88 4.18
CA GLU A 439 -14.91 -23.06 5.43
C GLU A 439 -14.66 -24.45 6.06
N HIS A 440 -14.48 -25.50 5.25
CA HIS A 440 -14.13 -26.85 5.73
C HIS A 440 -12.66 -27.01 6.14
N LEU A 441 -11.74 -26.20 5.61
CA LEU A 441 -10.30 -26.27 5.90
C LEU A 441 -9.92 -25.54 7.19
N VAL A 442 -10.72 -24.56 7.62
CA VAL A 442 -10.49 -23.78 8.84
C VAL A 442 -11.08 -24.51 10.06
N ASN A 443 -10.42 -25.60 10.47
CA ASN A 443 -10.68 -26.24 11.75
C ASN A 443 -9.88 -25.58 12.88
N PRO A 444 -10.37 -25.54 14.13
CA PRO A 444 -9.62 -24.97 15.26
C PRO A 444 -8.21 -25.56 15.40
N LEU A 445 -8.05 -26.86 15.12
CA LEU A 445 -6.76 -27.54 15.12
C LEU A 445 -5.82 -27.04 14.02
N SER A 446 -6.31 -26.71 12.82
CA SER A 446 -5.48 -26.15 11.75
C SER A 446 -5.05 -24.71 12.05
N VAL A 447 -5.92 -23.93 12.71
CA VAL A 447 -5.59 -22.57 13.17
C VAL A 447 -4.51 -22.60 14.27
N VAL A 448 -4.67 -23.47 15.28
CA VAL A 448 -3.68 -23.65 16.35
C VAL A 448 -2.35 -24.16 15.79
N SER A 449 -2.36 -25.12 14.86
CA SER A 449 -1.12 -25.62 14.27
C SER A 449 -0.41 -24.56 13.44
N LEU A 450 -1.13 -23.77 12.62
CA LEU A 450 -0.57 -22.63 11.89
C LEU A 450 -0.01 -21.55 12.83
N LEU A 451 -0.69 -21.28 13.94
CA LEU A 451 -0.20 -20.37 14.96
C LEU A 451 1.13 -20.87 15.55
N VAL A 452 1.19 -22.12 16.00
CA VAL A 452 2.42 -22.71 16.58
C VAL A 452 3.56 -22.73 15.55
N VAL A 453 3.28 -23.13 14.31
CA VAL A 453 4.27 -23.16 13.23
C VAL A 453 4.78 -21.75 12.90
N SER A 454 3.90 -20.77 12.74
CA SER A 454 4.29 -19.39 12.40
C SER A 454 5.20 -18.76 13.47
N TRP A 455 4.87 -18.93 14.75
CA TRP A 455 5.70 -18.47 15.86
C TRP A 455 7.00 -19.27 16.00
N GLY A 456 6.97 -20.58 15.77
CA GLY A 456 8.16 -21.43 15.73
C GLY A 456 9.15 -20.98 14.66
N VAL A 457 8.67 -20.76 13.43
CA VAL A 457 9.49 -20.23 12.33
C VAL A 457 10.07 -18.86 12.67
N PHE A 458 9.26 -17.95 13.22
CA PHE A 458 9.74 -16.64 13.66
C PHE A 458 10.87 -16.75 14.70
N GLN A 459 10.69 -17.58 15.73
CA GLN A 459 11.70 -17.79 16.77
C GLN A 459 12.98 -18.40 16.21
N LEU A 460 12.89 -19.38 15.30
CA LEU A 460 14.03 -20.01 14.65
C LEU A 460 14.83 -19.01 13.79
N VAL A 461 14.14 -18.21 12.99
CA VAL A 461 14.75 -17.16 12.15
C VAL A 461 15.41 -16.09 13.03
N LEU A 462 14.69 -15.63 14.06
CA LEU A 462 15.21 -14.65 15.02
C LEU A 462 16.45 -15.18 15.75
N ARG A 463 16.43 -16.44 16.21
CA ARG A 463 17.59 -17.10 16.86
C ARG A 463 18.77 -17.17 15.89
N ARG A 464 18.54 -17.61 14.65
CA ARG A 464 19.59 -17.71 13.63
C ARG A 464 20.25 -16.35 13.37
N ILE A 465 19.45 -15.30 13.18
CA ILE A 465 19.95 -13.95 12.92
C ILE A 465 20.70 -13.40 14.14
N CYS A 466 20.12 -13.51 15.35
CA CYS A 466 20.75 -12.96 16.55
C CYS A 466 22.05 -13.68 16.94
N PHE A 467 22.12 -15.00 16.81
CA PHE A 467 23.25 -15.78 17.30
C PHE A 467 24.30 -16.11 16.25
N LYS A 468 23.93 -16.30 14.96
CA LYS A 468 24.89 -16.70 13.91
C LYS A 468 25.35 -15.57 13.01
N TRP A 469 24.56 -14.51 12.82
CA TRP A 469 24.92 -13.45 11.86
C TRP A 469 25.70 -12.31 12.51
N CYS A 470 26.62 -11.70 11.75
CA CYS A 470 27.30 -10.47 12.17
C CYS A 470 26.30 -9.31 12.20
N LEU A 471 25.89 -8.93 13.41
CA LEU A 471 24.98 -7.81 13.66
C LEU A 471 25.67 -6.43 13.60
N VAL A 472 27.01 -6.41 13.57
CA VAL A 472 27.83 -5.19 13.52
C VAL A 472 28.41 -5.05 12.12
N GLY A 473 28.02 -3.97 11.43
CA GLY A 473 28.77 -3.36 10.32
C GLY A 473 29.26 -4.27 9.19
N LYS A 474 28.42 -4.51 8.19
CA LYS A 474 28.90 -4.33 6.80
C LYS A 474 28.54 -2.90 6.41
N ARG A 475 29.28 -1.91 6.93
CA ARG A 475 29.30 -0.56 6.35
C ARG A 475 30.24 -0.64 5.14
N GLY A 476 29.76 -0.24 3.96
CA GLY A 476 30.60 0.06 2.81
C GLY A 476 30.96 -1.11 1.90
N ALA A 477 30.07 -1.40 0.95
CA ALA A 477 30.43 -1.92 -0.38
C ALA A 477 29.21 -1.76 -1.30
N HIS A 478 28.72 -0.52 -1.45
CA HIS A 478 27.80 -0.13 -2.53
C HIS A 478 28.06 1.31 -2.91
#